data_AF-A0A918B186-F1
#
_entry.id   AF-A0A918B186-F1
#
_cell.length_a   1.000
_cell.length_b   1.000
_cell.length_c   1.000
_cell.angle_alpha   90.00
_cell.angle_beta   90.00
_cell.angle_gamma   90.00
#
_symmetry.space_group_name_H-M   'P 1'
#
loop_
_entity.id
_entity.type
_entity.pdbx_description
1 polymer ?
#
loop_
_entity_poly.entity_id
_entity_poly.type
_entity_poly.pdbx_seq_one_letter_code
_entity_poly.pdbx_strand_id
1 'polypeptide(L)'
;MSAAELRTLLEAVREAIAIPYAATVGDAQERARVLTNRAMYAEIVLGPVLDHGEDPGWSADYLRARLAEHPTTGYQHWDTASTRAGQQTGGAS
;
A
#
# COMPACT_ATOMS: atom_id res chain seq x y z
N MET A 1 1.69 -9.48 -23.81
CA MET A 1 2.21 -8.60 -22.76
C MET A 1 2.69 -7.30 -23.38
N SER A 2 1.93 -6.22 -23.19
CA SER A 2 2.29 -4.87 -23.59
C SER A 2 3.07 -4.15 -22.49
N ALA A 3 3.84 -3.12 -22.86
CA ALA A 3 4.49 -2.25 -21.89
C ALA A 3 3.48 -1.52 -20.99
N ALA A 4 2.23 -1.34 -21.46
CA ALA A 4 1.15 -0.74 -20.67
C ALA A 4 0.69 -1.69 -19.56
N GLU A 5 0.46 -2.97 -19.87
CA GLU A 5 0.08 -3.99 -18.87
C GLU A 5 1.14 -4.15 -17.78
N LEU A 6 2.43 -4.20 -18.17
CA LEU A 6 3.53 -4.24 -17.22
C LEU A 6 3.58 -3.00 -16.31
N ARG A 7 3.34 -1.81 -16.88
CA ARG A 7 3.25 -0.58 -16.08
C ARG A 7 2.12 -0.66 -15.07
N THR A 8 0.94 -1.13 -15.49
CA THR A 8 -0.22 -1.30 -14.60
C THR A 8 0.08 -2.25 -13.44
N LEU A 9 0.78 -3.36 -13.69
CA LEU A 9 1.23 -4.28 -12.64
C LEU A 9 2.22 -3.61 -11.68
N LEU A 10 3.21 -2.88 -12.20
CA LEU A 10 4.18 -2.16 -11.36
C LEU A 10 3.51 -1.08 -10.51
N GLU A 11 2.49 -0.40 -11.04
CA GLU A 11 1.68 0.55 -10.28
C GLU A 11 0.92 -0.14 -9.15
N ALA A 12 0.28 -1.29 -9.40
CA ALA A 12 -0.41 -2.06 -8.36
C ALA A 12 0.57 -2.59 -7.28
N VAL A 13 1.77 -3.04 -7.68
CA VAL A 13 2.83 -3.43 -6.72
C VAL A 13 3.28 -2.23 -5.88
N ARG A 14 3.43 -1.05 -6.51
CA ARG A 14 3.75 0.19 -5.79
C ARG A 14 2.63 0.54 -4.80
N GLU A 15 1.36 0.44 -5.19
CA GLU A 15 0.21 0.64 -4.31
C GLU A 15 0.26 -0.31 -3.09
N ALA A 16 0.71 -1.56 -3.28
CA ALA A 16 0.85 -2.53 -2.19
C ALA A 16 1.88 -2.10 -1.13
N ILE A 17 3.05 -1.61 -1.56
CA ILE A 17 4.20 -1.35 -0.67
C ILE A 17 4.33 0.11 -0.21
N ALA A 18 3.85 1.07 -1.00
CA ALA A 18 3.98 2.50 -0.72
C ALA A 18 2.88 3.00 0.24
N ILE A 19 2.72 2.32 1.38
CA ILE A 19 1.71 2.66 2.38
C ILE A 19 2.19 3.82 3.28
N PRO A 20 1.27 4.67 3.78
CA PRO A 20 1.59 5.83 4.61
C PRO A 20 2.50 5.50 5.80
N TYR A 21 3.40 6.42 6.15
CA TYR A 21 4.26 6.27 7.32
C TYR A 21 3.45 6.35 8.61
N ALA A 22 3.86 5.55 9.59
CA ALA A 22 3.28 5.54 10.92
C ALA A 22 3.63 6.83 11.68
N ALA A 23 2.67 7.39 12.42
CA ALA A 23 2.88 8.59 13.22
C ALA A 23 3.69 8.32 14.50
N THR A 24 3.60 7.10 15.05
CA THR A 24 4.24 6.70 16.30
C THR A 24 4.93 5.35 16.20
N VAL A 25 5.74 5.01 17.21
CA VAL A 25 6.36 3.67 17.33
C VAL A 25 5.30 2.57 17.51
N GLY A 26 4.21 2.84 18.22
CA GLY A 26 3.08 1.91 18.36
C GLY A 26 2.39 1.66 17.01
N ASP A 27 2.16 2.73 16.24
CA ASP A 27 1.61 2.66 14.88
C ASP A 27 2.56 1.94 13.91
N ALA A 28 3.87 1.95 14.15
CA ALA A 28 4.84 1.30 13.28
C ALA A 28 4.69 -0.23 13.28
N GLN A 29 4.29 -0.83 14.40
CA GLN A 29 4.01 -2.27 14.47
C GLN A 29 2.78 -2.64 13.64
N GLU A 30 1.72 -1.84 13.73
CA GLU A 30 0.49 -2.09 12.98
C GLU A 30 0.69 -1.83 11.49
N ARG A 31 1.40 -0.75 11.13
CA ARG A 31 1.86 -0.51 9.76
C ARG A 31 2.67 -1.68 9.22
N ALA A 32 3.57 -2.26 10.03
CA ALA A 32 4.38 -3.39 9.59
C ALA A 32 3.53 -4.63 9.28
N ARG A 33 2.48 -4.90 10.08
CA ARG A 33 1.51 -5.99 9.80
C ARG A 33 0.76 -5.75 8.50
N VAL A 34 0.24 -4.54 8.31
CA VAL A 34 -0.46 -4.14 7.07
C VAL A 34 0.48 -4.28 5.86
N LEU A 35 1.71 -3.79 5.96
CA LEU A 35 2.71 -3.89 4.89
C LEU A 35 3.04 -5.34 4.56
N THR A 36 3.23 -6.18 5.59
CA THR A 36 3.57 -7.60 5.41
C THR A 36 2.47 -8.33 4.64
N ASN A 37 1.21 -8.11 5.00
CA ASN A 37 0.07 -8.73 4.34
C ASN A 37 -0.07 -8.25 2.88
N ARG A 38 0.05 -6.94 2.63
CA ARG A 38 -0.01 -6.37 1.28
C ARG A 38 1.16 -6.84 0.40
N ALA A 39 2.37 -6.95 0.96
CA ALA A 39 3.54 -7.45 0.26
C ALA A 39 3.42 -8.94 -0.11
N MET A 40 2.80 -9.75 0.75
CA MET A 40 2.49 -11.15 0.45
C MET A 40 1.62 -11.27 -0.81
N TYR A 41 0.56 -10.45 -0.95
CA TYR A 41 -0.26 -10.47 -2.18
C TYR A 41 0.52 -10.02 -3.41
N ALA A 42 1.41 -9.03 -3.28
CA ALA A 42 2.27 -8.60 -4.38
C ALA A 42 3.20 -9.73 -4.84
N GLU A 43 3.76 -10.50 -3.91
CA GLU A 43 4.60 -11.67 -4.21
C GLU A 43 3.80 -12.76 -4.92
N ILE A 44 2.61 -13.09 -4.39
CA ILE A 44 1.70 -14.10 -4.98
C ILE A 44 1.36 -13.79 -6.44
N VAL A 45 1.17 -12.51 -6.81
CA VAL A 45 0.86 -12.15 -8.21
C VAL A 45 2.11 -12.05 -9.09
N LEU A 46 3.27 -11.71 -8.52
CA LEU A 46 4.51 -11.57 -9.28
C LEU A 46 5.08 -12.92 -9.71
N GLY A 47 5.02 -13.93 -8.83
CA GLY A 47 5.58 -15.27 -9.11
C GLY A 47 5.07 -15.84 -10.44
N PRO A 48 3.77 -16.02 -10.63
CA PRO A 48 3.22 -16.58 -11.88
C PRO A 48 3.49 -15.71 -13.12
N VAL A 49 3.52 -14.38 -12.98
CA VAL A 49 3.85 -13.47 -14.09
C VAL A 49 5.31 -13.64 -14.52
N LEU A 50 6.23 -13.75 -13.56
CA LEU A 50 7.67 -13.87 -13.82
C LEU A 50 8.05 -15.28 -14.29
N ASP A 51 7.46 -16.31 -13.69
CA ASP A 51 7.84 -17.71 -13.90
C ASP A 51 7.08 -18.36 -15.06
N HIS A 52 5.84 -17.91 -15.33
CA HIS A 52 4.93 -18.55 -16.29
C HIS A 52 4.39 -17.60 -17.35
N GLY A 53 4.70 -16.30 -17.26
CA GLY A 53 4.24 -15.30 -18.23
C GLY A 53 2.73 -15.06 -18.16
N GLU A 54 2.13 -15.21 -16.98
CA GLU A 54 0.72 -14.86 -16.76
C GLU A 54 0.42 -13.39 -17.11
N ASP A 55 -0.86 -13.11 -17.38
CA ASP A 55 -1.30 -11.81 -17.86
C ASP A 55 -1.13 -10.70 -16.80
N PRO A 56 -0.25 -9.70 -17.01
CA PRO A 56 0.01 -8.69 -15.98
C PRO A 56 -1.19 -7.76 -15.74
N GLY A 57 -2.06 -7.58 -16.73
CA GLY A 57 -3.27 -6.77 -16.58
C GLY A 57 -4.23 -7.41 -15.57
N TRP A 58 -4.54 -8.68 -15.77
CA TRP A 58 -5.34 -9.48 -14.85
C TRP A 58 -4.70 -9.58 -13.46
N SER A 59 -3.38 -9.83 -13.39
CA SER A 59 -2.65 -9.86 -12.11
C SER A 59 -2.71 -8.53 -11.36
N ALA A 60 -2.67 -7.40 -12.09
CA ALA A 60 -2.81 -6.08 -11.48
C ALA A 60 -4.22 -5.84 -10.92
N ASP A 61 -5.26 -6.22 -11.66
CA ASP A 61 -6.65 -6.09 -11.20
C ASP A 61 -6.93 -6.99 -9.99
N TYR A 62 -6.43 -8.22 -10.02
CA TYR A 62 -6.50 -9.14 -8.88
C TYR A 62 -5.78 -8.57 -7.66
N LEU A 63 -4.57 -8.03 -7.83
CA LEU A 63 -3.83 -7.41 -6.73
C LEU A 63 -4.65 -6.27 -6.13
N ARG A 64 -5.18 -5.35 -6.95
CA ARG A 64 -6.01 -4.24 -6.44
C ARG A 64 -7.25 -4.70 -5.69
N ALA A 65 -7.91 -5.76 -6.15
CA ALA A 65 -9.03 -6.36 -5.43
C ALA A 65 -8.60 -6.83 -4.02
N ARG A 66 -7.44 -7.49 -3.91
CA ARG A 66 -6.87 -7.86 -2.59
C ARG A 66 -6.47 -6.66 -1.75
N LEU A 67 -5.87 -5.64 -2.35
CA LEU A 67 -5.49 -4.42 -1.63
C LEU A 67 -6.72 -3.66 -1.07
N ALA A 68 -7.89 -3.77 -1.72
CA ALA A 68 -9.15 -3.21 -1.23
C ALA A 68 -9.69 -3.99 -0.01
N GLU A 69 -9.46 -5.30 0.06
CA GLU A 69 -9.77 -6.14 1.24
C GLU A 69 -8.84 -5.83 2.43
N HIS A 70 -7.65 -5.28 2.17
CA HIS A 70 -6.62 -4.97 3.17
C HIS A 70 -6.24 -3.49 3.17
N PRO A 71 -7.17 -2.59 3.57
CA PRO A 71 -6.95 -1.15 3.52
C PRO A 71 -5.79 -0.70 4.40
N THR A 72 -5.15 0.43 4.05
CA THR A 72 -4.10 1.07 4.86
C THR A 72 -4.73 1.87 6.02
N THR A 73 -5.46 1.17 6.89
CA THR A 73 -6.12 1.75 8.06
C THR A 73 -5.72 0.95 9.30
N GLY A 74 -6.12 1.41 10.49
CA GLY A 74 -5.78 0.76 11.77
C GLY A 74 -4.56 1.37 12.48
N TYR A 75 -3.88 2.34 11.88
CA TYR A 75 -2.79 3.10 12.51
C TYR A 75 -2.86 4.59 12.15
N GLN A 76 -2.29 5.47 12.98
CA GLN A 76 -2.21 6.90 12.66
C GLN A 76 -1.12 7.16 11.62
N HIS A 77 -1.45 7.96 10.60
CA HIS A 77 -0.50 8.35 9.56
C HIS A 77 0.21 9.65 9.93
N TRP A 78 1.50 9.75 9.60
CA TRP A 78 2.32 10.94 9.88
C TRP A 78 1.72 12.23 9.30
N ASP A 79 1.17 12.19 8.09
CA ASP A 79 0.56 13.35 7.43
C ASP A 79 -0.67 13.88 8.19
N THR A 80 -1.45 12.98 8.79
CA THR A 80 -2.64 13.33 9.57
C THR A 80 -2.28 13.85 10.96
N ALA A 81 -1.22 13.31 11.57
CA ALA A 81 -0.70 13.78 12.85
C ALA A 81 -0.12 15.20 12.77
N SER A 82 0.63 15.48 11.71
CA SER A 82 1.21 16.81 11.43
C SER A 82 0.13 17.89 11.31
N THR A 83 -1.00 17.56 10.69
CA THR A 83 -2.14 18.47 10.51
C THR A 83 -2.85 18.79 11.84
N ARG A 84 -3.02 17.80 12.74
CA ARG A 84 -3.61 18.04 14.07
C ARG A 84 -2.71 18.89 14.97
N ALA A 85 -1.40 18.68 14.93
CA ALA A 85 -0.46 19.45 15.74
C ALA A 85 -0.47 20.94 15.37
N GLY A 86 -0.57 21.27 14.07
CA GLY A 86 -0.65 22.65 13.61
C GLY A 86 -1.96 23.38 13.96
N GLN A 87 -3.08 22.65 14.11
CA GLN A 87 -4.36 23.24 14.52
C GLN A 87 -4.44 23.58 16.01
N GLN A 88 -3.74 22.85 16.88
CA GLN A 88 -3.75 23.11 18.33
C GLN A 88 -2.91 24.33 18.73
N THR A 89 -1.96 24.77 17.89
CA THR A 89 -1.11 25.94 18.16
C THR A 89 -1.69 27.26 17.65
N GLY A 90 -2.77 27.24 16.86
CA GLY A 90 -3.38 28.45 16.27
C GLY A 90 -4.60 29.02 17.03
N GLY A 91 -4.95 28.44 18.19
CA GLY A 91 -6.20 28.73 18.91
C GLY A 91 -6.09 29.67 20.11
N ALA A 92 -5.03 30.47 20.22
CA ALA A 92 -4.91 31.49 21.27
C ALA A 92 -4.54 32.84 20.64
N SER A 93 -5.56 33.66 20.38
CA SER A 93 -5.46 35.12 20.26
C SER A 93 -6.79 35.73 20.67
#